data_AF-A0A2P4SV57-F1
#
_entry.id   AF-A0A2P4SV57-F1
#
_cell.length_a   1.000
_cell.length_b   1.000
_cell.length_c   1.000
_cell.angle_alpha   90.00
_cell.angle_beta   90.00
_cell.angle_gamma   90.00
#
_symmetry.space_group_name_H-M   'P 1'
#
loop_
_entity.id
_entity.type
_entity.pdbx_description
1 polymer ?
#
loop_
_entity_poly.entity_id
_entity_poly.type
_entity_poly.pdbx_seq_one_letter_code
_entity_poly.pdbx_strand_id
1 'polypeptide(L)'
;MFRAFGHREVSVLNGGFKNWVKEGHPVTAEPSQPAQAVFKAKLDKTLLKTFEEMMENVGSKKFQVVDSCPAGRFQGTELDQ
;
A
#
# COMPACT_ATOMS: atom_id res chain seq x y z
N MET A 1 4.87 1.26 -0.83
CA MET A 1 6.24 1.15 -0.27
C MET A 1 7.32 1.52 -1.28
N PHE A 2 7.48 0.81 -2.41
CA PHE A 2 8.48 1.15 -3.45
C PHE A 2 8.57 2.64 -3.79
N ARG A 3 7.44 3.26 -4.18
CA ARG A 3 7.38 4.69 -4.51
C ARG A 3 7.77 5.61 -3.35
N ALA A 4 7.32 5.29 -2.14
CA ALA A 4 7.67 6.05 -0.93
C ALA A 4 9.18 6.01 -0.64
N PHE A 5 9.89 4.97 -1.09
CA PHE A 5 11.35 4.86 -1.00
C PHE A 5 12.09 5.22 -2.29
N GLY A 6 11.43 5.95 -3.21
CA GLY A 6 12.06 6.54 -4.39
C GLY A 6 12.06 5.66 -5.63
N HIS A 7 11.46 4.46 -5.60
CA HIS A 7 11.39 3.56 -6.75
C HIS A 7 10.06 3.72 -7.50
N ARG A 8 10.11 4.37 -8.68
CA ARG A 8 8.92 4.72 -9.48
C ARG A 8 8.46 3.61 -10.42
N GLU A 9 9.38 2.80 -10.91
CA GLU A 9 9.13 1.72 -11.88
C GLU A 9 8.52 0.49 -11.20
N VAL A 10 7.30 0.64 -10.69
CA VAL A 10 6.56 -0.42 -9.99
C VAL A 10 5.12 -0.42 -10.46
N SER A 11 4.58 -1.63 -10.66
CA SER A 11 3.20 -1.84 -11.13
C SER A 11 2.47 -2.86 -10.26
N VAL A 12 1.14 -2.79 -10.28
CA VAL A 12 0.26 -3.80 -9.66
C VAL A 12 -0.28 -4.70 -10.77
N LEU A 13 -0.25 -6.01 -10.55
CA LEU A 13 -0.91 -6.97 -11.45
C LEU A 13 -2.43 -6.84 -11.30
N ASN A 14 -3.10 -6.31 -12.32
CA ASN A 14 -4.54 -6.14 -12.32
C ASN A 14 -5.25 -7.52 -12.24
N GLY A 15 -6.19 -7.67 -11.31
CA GLY A 15 -6.85 -8.94 -11.02
C GLY A 15 -6.07 -9.90 -10.11
N GLY A 16 -4.80 -9.60 -9.84
CA GLY A 16 -3.93 -10.34 -8.94
C GLY A 16 -3.74 -11.81 -9.30
N PHE A 17 -3.23 -12.58 -8.33
CA PHE A 17 -2.92 -14.00 -8.54
C PHE A 17 -4.16 -14.85 -8.83
N LYS A 18 -5.33 -14.45 -8.31
CA LYS A 18 -6.60 -15.14 -8.59
C LYS A 18 -6.90 -15.19 -10.08
N ASN A 19 -6.78 -14.05 -10.78
CA ASN A 19 -7.03 -14.01 -12.21
C ASN A 19 -5.92 -14.68 -13.00
N TRP A 20 -4.66 -14.55 -12.57
CA TRP A 20 -3.52 -15.25 -13.17
C TRP A 20 -3.78 -16.75 -13.31
N VAL A 21 -4.19 -17.40 -12.22
CA VAL A 21 -4.53 -18.83 -12.22
C VAL A 21 -5.78 -19.12 -13.04
N LYS A 22 -6.83 -18.30 -12.90
CA LYS A 22 -8.09 -18.47 -13.64
C LYS A 22 -7.89 -18.44 -15.16
N GLU A 23 -6.97 -17.63 -15.63
CA GLU A 23 -6.63 -17.48 -17.06
C GLU A 23 -5.67 -18.56 -17.57
N GLY A 24 -5.20 -19.47 -16.70
CA GLY A 24 -4.35 -20.59 -17.07
C GLY A 24 -2.88 -20.24 -17.27
N HIS A 25 -2.41 -19.11 -16.73
CA HIS A 25 -1.00 -18.74 -16.80
C HIS A 25 -0.13 -19.67 -15.94
N PRO A 26 1.16 -19.87 -16.28
CA PRO A 26 2.05 -20.77 -15.56
C PRO A 26 2.25 -20.41 -14.09
N VAL A 27 2.37 -21.43 -13.24
CA VAL A 27 2.72 -21.31 -11.82
C VAL A 27 3.80 -22.33 -11.46
N THR A 28 4.54 -22.08 -10.39
CA THR A 28 5.57 -23.00 -9.90
C THR A 28 5.58 -23.05 -8.38
N ALA A 29 5.92 -24.22 -7.83
CA ALA A 29 6.23 -24.41 -6.41
C ALA A 29 7.74 -24.35 -6.12
N GLU A 30 8.57 -24.29 -7.17
CA GLU A 30 10.02 -24.25 -7.03
C GLU A 30 10.48 -22.93 -6.40
N PRO A 31 11.47 -22.98 -5.48
CA PRO A 31 11.99 -21.78 -4.84
C PRO A 31 12.71 -20.88 -5.85
N SER A 32 12.42 -19.58 -5.80
CA SER A 32 13.14 -18.57 -6.58
C SER A 32 14.48 -18.22 -5.93
N GLN A 33 15.56 -18.13 -6.72
CA GLN A 33 16.91 -17.74 -6.26
C GLN A 33 17.41 -16.51 -7.03
N PRO A 34 16.94 -15.30 -6.70
CA PRO A 34 17.43 -14.08 -7.35
C PRO A 34 18.87 -13.79 -6.93
N ALA A 35 19.67 -13.25 -7.85
CA ALA A 35 20.98 -12.70 -7.51
C ALA A 35 20.83 -11.47 -6.61
N GLN A 36 21.80 -11.24 -5.72
CA GLN A 36 21.82 -10.04 -4.90
C GLN A 36 21.99 -8.79 -5.77
N ALA A 37 21.31 -7.72 -5.39
CA ALA A 37 21.39 -6.42 -6.05
C ALA A 37 21.48 -5.30 -5.01
N VAL A 38 22.09 -4.17 -5.40
CA VAL A 38 22.18 -2.99 -4.55
C VAL A 38 20.95 -2.12 -4.76
N PHE A 39 20.23 -1.83 -3.68
CA PHE A 39 19.10 -0.90 -3.68
C PHE A 39 19.41 0.32 -2.83
N LYS A 40 19.21 1.52 -3.39
CA LYS A 40 19.34 2.80 -2.66
C LYS A 40 17.96 3.35 -2.35
N ALA A 41 17.52 3.19 -1.11
CA ALA A 41 16.25 3.73 -0.64
C ALA A 41 16.40 5.22 -0.30
N LYS A 42 15.45 6.05 -0.75
CA LYS A 42 15.31 7.44 -0.31
C LYS A 42 13.85 7.71 0.02
N LEU A 43 13.56 7.99 1.30
CA LEU A 43 12.21 8.29 1.73
C LEU A 43 11.72 9.62 1.13
N ASP A 44 10.62 9.55 0.39
CA ASP A 44 9.84 10.69 -0.07
C ASP A 44 8.77 11.01 0.98
N LYS A 45 9.06 12.00 1.83
CA LYS A 45 8.16 12.44 2.91
C LYS A 45 6.85 13.03 2.39
N THR A 46 6.74 13.38 1.11
CA THR A 46 5.48 13.93 0.55
C THR A 46 4.39 12.86 0.41
N LEU A 47 4.79 11.57 0.38
CA LEU A 47 3.89 10.41 0.29
C LEU A 47 3.53 9.83 1.67
N LEU A 48 3.88 10.51 2.76
CA LEU A 48 3.66 10.09 4.13
C LEU A 48 3.06 11.25 4.94
N LYS A 49 2.23 10.93 5.93
CA LYS A 49 1.77 11.88 6.94
C LYS A 49 2.05 11.34 8.34
N THR A 50 2.67 12.14 9.20
CA THR A 50 2.90 11.78 10.61
C THR A 50 1.66 12.04 11.45
N PHE A 51 1.65 11.52 12.68
CA PHE A 51 0.60 11.80 13.65
C PHE A 51 0.45 13.31 13.89
N GLU A 52 1.55 14.03 14.06
CA GLU A 52 1.55 15.47 14.33
C GLU A 52 0.95 16.25 13.15
N GLU A 53 1.31 15.90 11.91
CA GLU A 53 0.73 16.51 10.70
C GLU A 53 -0.79 16.23 10.60
N MET A 54 -1.22 15.03 10.97
CA MET A 54 -2.65 14.68 11.02
C MET A 54 -3.40 15.48 12.08
N MET A 55 -2.83 15.63 13.28
CA MET A 55 -3.41 16.41 14.37
C MET A 55 -3.52 17.89 14.00
N GLU A 56 -2.50 18.48 13.37
CA GLU A 56 -2.56 19.86 12.86
C GLU A 56 -3.69 20.03 11.81
N ASN A 57 -3.90 19.01 10.97
CA ASN A 57 -4.90 19.07 9.91
C ASN A 57 -6.35 19.07 10.42
N VAL A 58 -6.62 18.57 11.63
CA VAL A 58 -7.96 18.63 12.25
C VAL A 58 -8.46 20.08 12.35
N GLY A 59 -7.59 21.01 12.75
CA GLY A 59 -7.90 22.43 12.82
C GLY A 59 -7.72 23.16 11.50
N SER A 60 -6.60 22.91 10.81
CA SER A 60 -6.20 23.70 9.64
C SER A 60 -6.90 23.31 8.33
N LYS A 61 -7.40 22.07 8.21
CA LYS A 61 -8.11 21.55 7.04
C LYS A 61 -7.36 21.73 5.71
N LYS A 62 -6.02 21.66 5.74
CA LYS A 62 -5.13 21.83 4.58
C LYS A 62 -5.24 20.67 3.58
N PHE A 63 -5.64 19.49 4.02
CA PHE A 63 -5.86 18.33 3.17
C PHE A 63 -7.07 17.51 3.62
N GLN A 64 -7.62 16.73 2.68
CA GLN A 64 -8.72 15.81 2.95
C GLN A 64 -8.20 14.52 3.59
N VAL A 65 -8.96 13.98 4.54
CA VAL A 65 -8.68 12.70 5.18
C VAL A 65 -9.69 11.68 4.70
N VAL A 66 -9.21 10.56 4.16
CA VAL A 66 -10.03 9.44 3.70
C VAL A 66 -9.65 8.22 4.51
N ASP A 67 -10.64 7.62 5.18
CA ASP A 67 -10.49 6.33 5.84
C ASP A 67 -10.97 5.22 4.90
N SER A 68 -10.11 4.24 4.64
CA SER A 68 -10.41 3.11 3.75
C SER A 68 -11.04 1.93 4.48
N CYS A 69 -11.30 2.03 5.78
CA CYS A 69 -11.98 0.98 6.53
C CYS A 69 -13.43 0.80 6.04
N PRO A 70 -13.99 -0.42 6.19
CA PRO A 70 -15.42 -0.64 5.99
C PRO A 70 -16.26 0.32 6.83
N ALA A 71 -17.45 0.65 6.33
CA ALA A 71 -18.32 1.63 6.96
C ALA A 71 -18.66 1.29 8.43
N GLY A 72 -18.88 0.01 8.74
CA GLY A 72 -19.17 -0.44 10.11
C GLY A 72 -18.03 -0.13 11.09
N ARG A 73 -16.79 -0.46 10.73
CA ARG A 73 -15.60 -0.09 11.50
C ARG A 73 -15.40 1.41 11.62
N PHE A 74 -15.61 2.17 10.55
CA PHE A 74 -15.50 3.63 10.59
C PHE A 74 -16.55 4.27 11.52
N GLN A 75 -17.79 3.76 11.51
CA GLN A 75 -18.88 4.27 12.34
C GLN A 75 -18.85 3.72 13.78
N GLY A 76 -18.00 2.73 14.06
CA GLY A 76 -17.95 2.04 15.36
C GLY A 76 -19.17 1.17 15.64
N THR A 77 -19.85 0.66 14.61
CA THR A 77 -21.07 -0.18 14.74
C THR A 77 -20.80 -1.67 14.51
N GLU A 78 -19.64 -2.01 13.95
CA GLU A 78 -19.20 -3.40 13.82
C GLU A 78 -18.62 -3.88 15.16
N LEU A 79 -19.13 -5.01 15.66
CA LEU A 79 -18.57 -5.67 16.84
C LEU A 79 -17.30 -6.41 16.42
N ASP A 80 -16.22 -6.26 17.18
CA ASP A 80 -15.00 -7.05 16.98
C ASP A 80 -15.36 -8.54 17.06
N GLN A 81 -15.18 -9.27 15.95
CA GLN A 81 -15.28 -10.74 15.91
C GLN A 81 -13.93 -11.39 16.17
#